data_AF-A0AAD5K1P3-F1
#
_entry.id   AF-A0AAD5K1P3-F1
#
_cell.length_a   1.000
_cell.length_b   1.000
_cell.length_c   1.000
_cell.angle_alpha   90.00
_cell.angle_beta   90.00
_cell.angle_gamma   90.00
#
_symmetry.space_group_name_H-M   'P 1'
#
loop_
_entity.id
_entity.type
_entity.pdbx_description
1 polymer ?
#
loop_
_entity_poly.entity_id
_entity_poly.type
_entity_poly.pdbx_seq_one_letter_code
_entity_poly.pdbx_strand_id
1 'polypeptide(L)'
;MENRTFQQVFKFLHLHVMPSYIYPERFQDVFIEIVKAFKYPRTETLSARALFSVAAPHSYPAFLAVLSWMVDMCKDFDAIANHYANQGEDVDEEDRSEDANILFFDYSVATYSAFLNGANTFDEYYQKLLGLLDDLKAKYIENAKKVSEVNSRLQEQLNELKSKPDLKQKYLEERARMEKDMTKFEEYNNEMRKRIAKYTESIAKTERELKYLEAQCATVKQEHMEMQQVLKSHNTSLEEIGRLNDEQTALEKECANSQSLAQKLAKEQSTLENELSKQIAKVIWRQSFVFICHFTQKFYYHYLYFD
;
A
#
# COMPACT_ATOMS: atom_id res chain seq x y z
N MET A 1 55.99 54.45 6.59
CA MET A 1 55.22 55.49 5.85
C MET A 1 55.11 56.72 6.75
N GLU A 2 55.53 57.89 6.29
CA GLU A 2 55.37 59.13 7.08
C GLU A 2 53.89 59.52 7.14
N ASN A 3 53.45 60.16 8.24
CA ASN A 3 52.06 60.60 8.41
C ASN A 3 51.58 61.47 7.24
N ARG A 4 52.41 62.40 6.77
CA ARG A 4 52.09 63.26 5.62
C ARG A 4 51.84 62.46 4.35
N THR A 5 52.66 61.43 4.08
CA THR A 5 52.48 60.53 2.94
C THR A 5 51.18 59.73 3.04
N PHE A 6 50.84 59.23 4.23
CA PHE A 6 49.57 58.55 4.46
C PHE A 6 48.39 59.48 4.15
N GLN A 7 48.41 60.71 4.68
CA GLN A 7 47.35 61.68 4.41
C GLN A 7 47.22 62.00 2.93
N GLN A 8 48.32 62.14 2.19
CA GLN A 8 48.29 62.41 0.75
C GLN A 8 47.67 61.25 -0.03
N VAL A 9 48.06 60.00 0.26
CA VAL A 9 47.51 58.81 -0.40
C VAL A 9 46.03 58.64 -0.06
N PHE A 10 45.65 58.82 1.21
CA PHE A 10 44.25 58.77 1.64
C PHE A 10 43.42 59.84 0.91
N LYS A 11 43.90 61.09 0.86
CA LYS A 11 43.22 62.19 0.18
C LYS A 11 43.06 61.91 -1.30
N PHE A 12 44.10 61.40 -1.95
CA PHE A 12 44.07 61.00 -3.36
C PHE A 12 42.98 59.96 -3.63
N LEU A 13 42.95 58.87 -2.85
CA LEU A 13 41.95 57.81 -3.01
C LEU A 13 40.52 58.30 -2.70
N HIS A 14 40.33 59.14 -1.68
CA HIS A 14 39.01 59.69 -1.39
C HIS A 14 38.51 60.61 -2.51
N LEU A 15 39.36 61.49 -3.03
CA LEU A 15 38.99 62.43 -4.09
C LEU A 15 38.73 61.74 -5.44
N HIS A 16 39.27 60.54 -5.66
CA HIS A 16 38.92 59.71 -6.80
C HIS A 16 37.43 59.34 -6.82
N VAL A 17 36.89 58.98 -5.66
CA VAL A 17 35.46 58.63 -5.50
C VAL A 17 34.58 59.86 -5.31
N MET A 18 35.10 60.91 -4.64
CA MET A 18 34.37 62.15 -4.33
C MET A 18 35.15 63.40 -4.78
N PRO A 19 35.13 63.73 -6.08
CA PRO A 19 35.96 64.81 -6.64
C PRO A 19 35.65 66.21 -6.08
N SER A 20 34.39 66.45 -5.69
CA SER A 20 33.92 67.75 -5.19
C SER A 20 34.17 67.97 -3.69
N TYR A 21 34.79 67.02 -2.99
CA TYR A 21 34.99 67.13 -1.54
C TYR A 21 36.12 68.10 -1.18
N ILE A 22 35.83 69.09 -0.34
CA ILE A 22 36.81 70.05 0.16
C ILE A 22 37.24 69.65 1.57
N TYR A 23 38.52 69.30 1.72
CA TYR A 23 39.07 68.95 3.04
C TYR A 23 39.21 70.17 3.95
N PRO A 24 38.85 70.04 5.24
CA PRO A 24 39.20 71.05 6.23
C PRO A 24 40.71 71.08 6.48
N GLU A 25 41.18 72.15 7.11
CA GLU A 25 42.59 72.35 7.47
C GLU A 25 43.12 71.19 8.34
N ARG A 26 42.30 70.71 9.28
CA ARG A 26 42.61 69.59 10.16
C ARG A 26 42.04 68.28 9.65
N PHE A 27 42.89 67.48 9.01
CA PHE A 27 42.51 66.16 8.49
C PHE A 27 42.02 65.18 9.57
N GLN A 28 42.56 65.26 10.79
CA GLN A 28 42.23 64.31 11.86
C GLN A 28 40.76 64.38 12.28
N ASP A 29 40.15 65.56 12.11
CA ASP A 29 38.78 65.82 12.55
C ASP A 29 37.76 65.11 11.64
N VAL A 30 38.11 64.87 10.37
CA VAL A 30 37.24 64.21 9.37
C VAL A 30 37.62 62.78 9.04
N PHE A 31 38.81 62.32 9.42
CA PHE A 31 39.32 61.00 9.03
C PHE A 31 38.37 59.85 9.38
N ILE A 32 37.90 59.79 10.64
CA ILE A 32 37.02 58.70 11.10
C ILE A 32 35.66 58.76 10.40
N GLU A 33 35.14 59.96 10.16
CA GLU A 33 33.87 60.16 9.46
C GLU A 33 33.95 59.65 8.01
N ILE A 34 35.02 60.01 7.29
CA ILE A 34 35.24 59.55 5.92
C ILE A 34 35.39 58.03 5.87
N VAL A 35 36.19 57.43 6.77
CA VAL A 35 36.35 55.97 6.84
C VAL A 35 35.03 55.25 7.15
N LYS A 36 34.16 55.85 7.98
CA LYS A 36 32.81 55.35 8.24
C LYS A 36 31.89 55.50 7.02
N ALA A 37 32.00 56.60 6.26
CA ALA A 37 31.25 56.80 5.02
C ALA A 37 31.62 55.74 3.97
N PHE A 38 32.90 55.38 3.88
CA PHE A 38 33.41 54.25 3.07
C PHE A 38 33.08 52.86 3.63
N LYS A 39 32.26 52.77 4.70
CA LYS A 39 31.80 51.53 5.31
C LYS A 39 32.93 50.57 5.69
N TYR A 40 34.08 51.09 6.11
CA TYR A 40 35.19 50.25 6.54
C TYR A 40 34.78 49.39 7.75
N PRO A 41 34.87 48.05 7.71
CA PRO A 41 34.29 47.17 8.72
C PRO A 41 34.86 47.30 10.14
N ARG A 42 36.08 47.82 10.28
CA ARG A 42 36.80 47.92 11.57
C ARG A 42 37.01 49.34 12.05
N THR A 43 36.08 50.25 11.75
CA THR A 43 36.13 51.67 12.18
C THR A 43 36.32 51.83 13.68
N GLU A 44 35.74 50.96 14.50
CA GLU A 44 35.81 51.02 15.96
C GLU A 44 37.23 50.78 16.51
N THR A 45 38.11 50.17 15.71
CA THR A 45 39.52 49.93 16.09
C THR A 45 40.42 51.12 15.78
N LEU A 46 39.88 52.15 15.10
CA LEU A 46 40.62 53.34 14.68
C LEU A 46 40.28 54.53 15.58
N SER A 47 41.30 55.35 15.85
CA SER A 47 41.14 56.61 16.57
C SER A 47 41.81 57.74 15.78
N ALA A 48 41.19 58.92 15.75
CA ALA A 48 41.79 60.11 15.15
C ALA A 48 43.17 60.44 15.75
N ARG A 49 43.40 60.10 17.03
CA ARG A 49 44.70 60.31 17.68
C ARG A 49 45.78 59.34 17.18
N ALA A 50 45.41 58.14 16.74
CA ALA A 50 46.34 57.17 16.19
C ALA A 50 46.96 57.63 14.85
N LEU A 51 46.36 58.63 14.20
CA LEU A 51 46.93 59.25 13.00
C LEU A 51 48.32 59.81 13.26
N PHE A 52 48.57 60.42 14.42
CA PHE A 52 49.89 60.99 14.75
C PHE A 52 51.00 59.93 14.81
N SER A 53 50.66 58.64 14.92
CA SER A 53 51.59 57.51 15.01
C SER A 53 51.31 56.43 13.96
N VAL A 54 50.93 56.80 12.73
CA VAL A 54 50.64 55.85 11.63
C VAL A 54 51.79 54.89 11.34
N ALA A 55 53.04 55.33 11.53
CA ALA A 55 54.23 54.51 11.29
C ALA A 55 54.57 53.52 12.42
N ALA A 56 53.83 53.56 13.55
CA ALA A 56 54.13 52.69 14.68
C ALA A 56 53.83 51.21 14.34
N PRO A 57 54.69 50.25 14.73
CA PRO A 57 54.57 48.85 14.32
C PRO A 57 53.20 48.20 14.61
N HIS A 58 52.54 48.62 15.69
CA HIS A 58 51.24 48.10 16.13
C HIS A 58 50.05 48.77 15.44
N SER A 59 50.20 49.98 14.88
CA SER A 59 49.12 50.74 14.23
C SER A 59 49.22 50.70 12.70
N TYR A 60 50.43 50.52 12.17
CA TYR A 60 50.69 50.54 10.73
C TYR A 60 49.85 49.53 9.93
N PRO A 61 49.68 48.25 10.37
CA PRO A 61 48.84 47.31 9.65
C PRO A 61 47.37 47.75 9.53
N ALA A 62 46.83 48.43 10.55
CA ALA A 62 45.45 48.91 10.54
C ALA A 62 45.27 50.04 9.52
N PHE A 63 46.19 51.01 9.47
CA PHE A 63 46.16 52.10 8.49
C PHE A 63 46.38 51.61 7.05
N LEU A 64 47.25 50.62 6.85
CA LEU A 64 47.44 50.01 5.54
C LEU A 64 46.18 49.26 5.08
N ALA A 65 45.48 48.56 5.99
CA ALA A 65 44.22 47.90 5.68
C ALA A 65 43.13 48.90 5.26
N VAL A 66 43.10 50.11 5.85
CA VAL A 66 42.20 51.19 5.41
C VAL A 66 42.53 51.64 3.99
N LEU A 67 43.80 51.86 3.66
CA LEU A 67 44.18 52.25 2.30
C LEU A 67 43.86 51.15 1.28
N SER A 68 44.12 49.88 1.62
CA SER A 68 43.77 48.74 0.76
C SER A 68 42.27 48.69 0.50
N TRP A 69 41.45 48.87 1.55
CA TRP A 69 39.99 48.95 1.41
C TRP A 69 39.57 50.08 0.48
N MET A 70 40.15 51.27 0.62
CA MET A 70 39.85 52.40 -0.26
C MET A 70 40.28 52.15 -1.70
N VAL A 71 41.40 51.46 -1.93
CA VAL A 71 41.84 51.07 -3.28
C VAL A 71 40.82 50.14 -3.92
N ASP A 72 40.33 49.14 -3.20
CA ASP A 72 39.32 48.22 -3.73
C ASP A 72 37.99 48.95 -4.00
N MET A 73 37.58 49.87 -3.12
CA MET A 73 36.44 50.77 -3.38
C MET A 73 36.63 51.63 -4.63
N CYS A 74 37.84 52.14 -4.89
CA CYS A 74 38.11 52.90 -6.12
C CYS A 74 37.97 52.01 -7.37
N LYS A 75 38.46 50.77 -7.31
CA LYS A 75 38.31 49.81 -8.43
C LYS A 75 36.84 49.49 -8.69
N ASP A 76 36.05 49.27 -7.64
CA ASP A 76 34.62 49.01 -7.76
C ASP A 76 33.90 50.23 -8.34
N PHE A 77 34.24 51.43 -7.88
CA PHE A 77 33.71 52.68 -8.42
C PHE A 77 34.04 52.84 -9.91
N ASP A 78 35.29 52.57 -10.31
CA ASP A 78 35.70 52.62 -11.71
C ASP A 78 34.99 51.55 -12.56
N ALA A 79 34.81 50.35 -12.03
CA ALA A 79 34.08 49.28 -12.72
C ALA A 79 32.62 49.67 -12.96
N ILE A 80 31.97 50.25 -11.94
CA ILE A 80 30.59 50.75 -12.04
C ILE A 80 30.50 51.92 -13.02
N ALA A 81 31.41 52.89 -12.91
CA ALA A 81 31.44 54.05 -13.81
C ALA A 81 31.67 53.63 -15.27
N ASN A 82 32.60 52.71 -15.52
CA ASN A 82 32.84 52.15 -16.86
C ASN A 82 31.66 51.33 -17.36
N HIS A 83 31.01 50.56 -16.48
CA HIS A 83 29.80 49.82 -16.82
C HIS A 83 28.68 50.76 -17.29
N TYR A 84 28.41 51.85 -16.57
CA TYR A 84 27.39 52.82 -17.00
C TYR A 84 27.82 53.65 -18.21
N ALA A 85 29.10 53.96 -18.35
CA ALA A 85 29.62 54.66 -19.53
C ALA A 85 29.48 53.81 -20.81
N ASN A 86 29.72 52.49 -20.69
CA ASN A 86 29.63 51.55 -21.81
C ASN A 86 28.20 50.99 -22.03
N GLN A 87 27.35 50.93 -20.99
CA GLN A 87 25.92 50.59 -21.11
C GLN A 87 25.06 51.70 -21.74
N GLY A 88 25.64 52.85 -22.05
CA GLY A 88 25.06 53.74 -23.05
C GLY A 88 24.80 53.02 -24.38
N GLU A 89 25.57 51.97 -24.70
CA GLU A 89 25.49 51.19 -25.95
C GLU A 89 24.85 49.79 -25.78
N ASP A 90 24.86 49.20 -24.57
CA ASP A 90 24.57 47.76 -24.36
C ASP A 90 23.26 47.43 -23.61
N VAL A 91 22.44 48.43 -23.27
CA VAL A 91 21.02 48.14 -23.00
C VAL A 91 20.37 48.08 -24.37
N ASP A 92 20.10 46.87 -24.87
CA ASP A 92 19.41 46.59 -26.13
C ASP A 92 18.43 47.73 -26.40
N GLU A 93 18.71 48.58 -27.39
CA GLU A 93 17.84 49.71 -27.75
C GLU A 93 16.41 49.21 -28.03
N GLU A 94 16.29 47.94 -28.42
CA GLU A 94 15.02 47.23 -28.55
C GLU A 94 14.22 47.18 -27.24
N ASP A 95 14.85 46.88 -26.10
CA ASP A 95 14.16 46.72 -24.81
C ASP A 95 13.82 48.07 -24.15
N ARG A 96 14.66 49.11 -24.38
CA ARG A 96 14.35 50.49 -23.93
C ARG A 96 13.26 51.16 -24.77
N SER A 97 13.19 50.85 -26.06
CA SER A 97 12.18 51.39 -26.98
C SER A 97 10.80 50.81 -26.73
N GLU A 98 10.67 49.74 -25.95
CA GLU A 98 9.39 49.03 -25.76
C GLU A 98 8.54 49.57 -24.60
N ASP A 99 9.10 50.35 -23.69
CA ASP A 99 8.35 50.93 -22.57
C ASP A 99 8.09 52.43 -22.78
N ALA A 100 6.80 52.78 -22.89
CA ALA A 100 6.35 54.16 -22.99
C ALA A 100 6.80 55.03 -21.79
N ASN A 101 7.01 54.44 -20.61
CA ASN A 101 7.51 55.16 -19.45
C ASN A 101 8.97 55.59 -19.61
N ILE A 102 9.80 54.75 -20.25
CA ILE A 102 11.22 55.07 -20.51
C ILE A 102 11.29 56.21 -21.53
N LEU A 103 10.51 56.12 -22.62
CA LEU A 103 10.42 57.19 -23.61
C LEU A 103 9.93 58.52 -23.00
N PHE A 104 8.94 58.46 -22.10
CA PHE A 104 8.46 59.63 -21.40
C PHE A 104 9.48 60.21 -20.41
N PHE A 105 10.23 59.34 -19.73
CA PHE A 105 11.30 59.76 -18.83
C PHE A 105 12.41 60.48 -19.59
N ASP A 106 12.88 59.94 -20.71
CA ASP A 106 13.90 60.55 -21.56
C ASP A 106 13.44 61.90 -22.12
N TYR A 107 12.19 61.98 -22.57
CA TYR A 107 11.57 63.24 -22.97
C TYR A 107 11.57 64.26 -21.81
N SER A 108 11.18 63.82 -20.61
CA SER A 108 11.11 64.69 -19.43
C SER A 108 12.49 65.19 -19.02
N VAL A 109 13.52 64.35 -19.03
CA VAL A 109 14.91 64.73 -18.73
C VAL A 109 15.44 65.72 -19.77
N ALA A 110 15.23 65.43 -21.05
CA ALA A 110 15.70 66.29 -22.15
C ALA A 110 15.03 67.67 -22.13
N THR A 111 13.71 67.72 -21.96
CA THR A 111 12.96 68.98 -21.87
C THR A 111 13.29 69.76 -20.60
N TYR A 112 13.47 69.07 -19.46
CA TYR A 112 13.90 69.73 -18.23
C TYR A 112 15.30 70.32 -18.34
N SER A 113 16.25 69.61 -18.96
CA SER A 113 17.59 70.13 -19.25
C SER A 113 17.53 71.35 -20.18
N ALA A 114 16.73 71.30 -21.25
CA ALA A 114 16.53 72.43 -22.14
C ALA A 114 15.91 73.65 -21.42
N PHE A 115 14.94 73.41 -20.53
CA PHE A 115 14.35 74.43 -19.67
C PHE A 115 15.39 75.11 -18.76
N LEU A 116 16.24 74.33 -18.10
CA LEU A 116 17.32 74.87 -17.26
C LEU A 116 18.34 75.70 -18.06
N ASN A 117 18.48 75.41 -19.36
CA ASN A 117 19.31 76.19 -20.29
C ASN A 117 18.58 77.40 -20.91
N GLY A 118 17.36 77.71 -20.46
CA GLY A 118 16.60 78.89 -20.89
C GLY A 118 15.74 78.71 -22.14
N ALA A 119 15.52 77.47 -22.59
CA ALA A 119 14.57 77.20 -23.67
C ALA A 119 13.12 77.41 -23.20
N ASN A 120 12.30 78.05 -24.05
CA ASN A 120 10.89 78.33 -23.78
C ASN A 120 9.92 77.50 -24.65
N THR A 121 10.43 76.72 -25.60
CA THR A 121 9.65 75.86 -26.49
C THR A 121 10.27 74.47 -26.54
N PHE A 122 9.42 73.45 -26.68
CA PHE A 122 9.82 72.04 -26.63
C PHE A 122 9.21 71.21 -27.77
N ASP A 123 8.73 71.88 -28.83
CA ASP A 123 7.99 71.24 -29.93
C ASP A 123 8.81 70.15 -30.62
N GLU A 124 10.11 70.36 -30.80
CA GLU A 124 11.02 69.36 -31.39
C GLU A 124 11.11 68.08 -30.54
N TYR A 125 11.21 68.23 -29.22
CA TYR A 125 11.24 67.10 -28.29
C TYR A 125 9.91 66.34 -28.29
N TYR A 126 8.80 67.07 -28.38
CA TYR A 126 7.47 66.49 -28.43
C TYR A 126 7.22 65.73 -29.74
N GLN A 127 7.62 66.30 -30.88
CA GLN A 127 7.54 65.62 -32.19
C GLN A 127 8.39 64.34 -32.22
N LYS A 128 9.59 64.38 -31.62
CA LYS A 128 10.43 63.19 -31.49
C LYS A 128 9.76 62.10 -30.64
N LEU A 129 9.15 62.47 -29.52
CA LEU A 129 8.42 61.53 -28.67
C LEU A 129 7.22 60.91 -29.41
N LEU A 130 6.45 61.71 -30.15
CA LEU A 130 5.31 61.21 -30.92
C LEU A 130 5.74 60.19 -31.98
N GLY A 131 6.82 60.45 -32.72
CA GLY A 131 7.34 59.49 -33.70
C GLY A 131 7.71 58.15 -33.07
N LEU A 132 8.43 58.18 -31.93
CA LEU A 132 8.81 56.97 -31.20
C LEU A 132 7.59 56.21 -30.66
N LEU A 133 6.57 56.92 -30.17
CA LEU A 133 5.32 56.30 -29.70
C LEU A 133 4.50 55.68 -30.83
N ASP A 134 4.49 56.30 -32.01
CA ASP A 134 3.81 55.74 -33.19
C ASP A 134 4.51 54.46 -33.69
N ASP A 135 5.83 54.44 -33.70
CA ASP A 135 6.62 53.24 -34.02
C ASP A 135 6.36 52.12 -32.99
N LEU A 136 6.36 52.45 -31.70
CA LEU A 136 6.06 51.50 -30.63
C LEU A 136 4.63 50.94 -30.75
N LYS A 137 3.66 51.82 -31.02
CA LYS A 137 2.27 51.43 -31.26
C LYS A 137 2.15 50.51 -32.48
N ALA A 138 2.87 50.77 -33.56
CA ALA A 138 2.87 49.91 -34.74
C ALA A 138 3.37 48.49 -34.40
N LYS A 139 4.47 48.39 -33.65
CA LYS A 139 4.99 47.11 -33.13
C LYS A 139 3.96 46.38 -32.26
N TYR A 140 3.31 47.07 -31.32
CA TYR A 140 2.26 46.48 -30.48
C TYR A 140 1.07 45.97 -31.29
N ILE A 141 0.63 46.72 -32.30
CA ILE A 141 -0.48 46.30 -33.17
C ILE A 141 -0.08 45.04 -33.97
N GLU A 142 1.13 44.98 -34.50
CA GLU A 142 1.64 43.81 -35.21
C GLU A 142 1.70 42.58 -34.29
N ASN A 143 2.24 42.74 -33.07
CA ASN A 143 2.32 41.66 -32.09
C ASN A 143 0.92 41.20 -31.65
N ALA A 144 -0.02 42.12 -31.44
CA ALA A 144 -1.40 41.78 -31.12
C ALA A 144 -2.07 40.98 -32.24
N LYS A 145 -1.82 41.33 -33.52
CA LYS A 145 -2.30 40.55 -34.67
C LYS A 145 -1.72 39.14 -34.69
N LYS A 146 -0.40 38.99 -34.54
CA LYS A 146 0.27 37.68 -34.48
C LYS A 146 -0.30 36.81 -33.36
N VAL A 147 -0.47 37.36 -32.16
CA VAL A 147 -1.06 36.63 -31.03
C VAL A 147 -2.51 36.23 -31.31
N SER A 148 -3.30 37.12 -31.91
CA SER A 148 -4.69 36.83 -32.30
C SER A 148 -4.77 35.68 -33.31
N GLU A 149 -3.94 35.70 -34.35
CA GLU A 149 -3.88 34.63 -35.37
C GLU A 149 -3.48 33.28 -34.76
N VAL A 150 -2.46 33.28 -33.88
CA VAL A 150 -2.04 32.07 -33.17
C VAL A 150 -3.16 31.54 -32.27
N ASN A 151 -3.87 32.42 -31.56
CA ASN A 151 -4.98 32.02 -30.71
C ASN A 151 -6.13 31.43 -31.54
N SER A 152 -6.50 32.05 -32.66
CA SER A 152 -7.53 31.52 -33.57
C SER A 152 -7.16 30.13 -34.07
N ARG A 153 -5.91 29.95 -34.54
CA ARG A 153 -5.41 28.65 -34.99
C ARG A 153 -5.45 27.58 -33.89
N LEU A 154 -5.06 27.94 -32.66
CA LEU A 154 -5.10 27.02 -31.52
C LEU A 154 -6.54 26.66 -31.14
N GLN A 155 -7.46 27.62 -31.20
CA GLN A 155 -8.89 27.37 -30.97
C GLN A 155 -9.48 26.43 -32.02
N GLU A 156 -9.13 26.61 -33.30
CA GLU A 156 -9.51 25.69 -34.38
C GLU A 156 -8.98 24.28 -34.13
N GLN A 157 -7.69 24.13 -33.82
CA GLN A 157 -7.09 22.84 -33.49
C GLN A 157 -7.78 22.18 -32.28
N LEU A 158 -8.09 22.97 -31.25
CA LEU A 158 -8.78 22.47 -30.07
C LEU A 158 -10.21 22.02 -30.40
N ASN A 159 -10.92 22.76 -31.26
CA ASN A 159 -12.24 22.38 -31.73
C ASN A 159 -12.21 21.13 -32.61
N GLU A 160 -11.21 20.98 -33.48
CA GLU A 160 -10.97 19.76 -34.26
C GLU A 160 -10.66 18.55 -33.37
N LEU A 161 -9.86 18.73 -32.33
CA LEU A 161 -9.58 17.66 -31.36
C LEU A 161 -10.83 17.28 -30.57
N LYS A 162 -11.69 18.25 -30.22
CA LYS A 162 -12.96 18.01 -29.53
C LYS A 162 -14.03 17.39 -30.42
N SER A 163 -14.04 17.71 -31.73
CA SER A 163 -15.04 17.20 -32.67
C SER A 163 -14.74 15.78 -33.12
N LYS A 164 -13.48 15.35 -33.07
CA LYS A 164 -13.12 13.94 -33.21
C LYS A 164 -13.83 13.16 -32.10
N PRO A 165 -14.58 12.08 -32.43
CA PRO A 165 -15.24 11.26 -31.42
C PRO A 165 -14.18 10.84 -30.41
N ASP A 166 -14.51 10.94 -29.11
CA ASP A 166 -13.55 10.71 -28.03
C ASP A 166 -13.02 9.28 -28.15
N LEU A 167 -11.90 9.16 -28.87
CA LEU A 167 -11.27 7.89 -29.18
C LEU A 167 -10.92 7.18 -27.87
N LYS A 168 -10.64 7.96 -26.83
CA LYS A 168 -10.50 7.52 -25.45
C LYS A 168 -11.80 6.88 -24.94
N GLN A 169 -12.96 7.52 -25.10
CA GLN A 169 -14.24 6.93 -24.70
C GLN A 169 -14.51 5.63 -25.45
N LYS A 170 -14.27 5.57 -26.76
CA LYS A 170 -14.40 4.32 -27.52
C LYS A 170 -13.50 3.21 -26.96
N TYR A 171 -12.24 3.52 -26.68
CA TYR A 171 -11.31 2.56 -26.08
C TYR A 171 -11.67 2.18 -24.63
N LEU A 172 -12.26 3.10 -23.86
CA LEU A 172 -12.77 2.80 -22.51
C LEU A 172 -13.96 1.84 -22.56
N GLU A 173 -14.89 2.04 -23.50
CA GLU A 173 -16.01 1.13 -23.73
C GLU A 173 -15.55 -0.25 -24.20
N GLU A 174 -14.58 -0.29 -25.12
CA GLU A 174 -13.98 -1.54 -25.60
C GLU A 174 -13.25 -2.29 -24.47
N ARG A 175 -12.48 -1.56 -23.65
CA ARG A 175 -11.82 -2.12 -22.47
C ARG A 175 -12.83 -2.69 -21.47
N ALA A 176 -13.89 -1.95 -21.15
CA ALA A 176 -14.93 -2.42 -20.22
C ALA A 176 -15.63 -3.69 -20.74
N ARG A 177 -15.84 -3.78 -22.06
CA ARG A 177 -16.37 -4.99 -22.71
C ARG A 177 -15.40 -6.16 -22.57
N MET A 178 -14.10 -5.95 -22.82
CA MET A 178 -13.07 -6.98 -22.68
C MET A 178 -12.92 -7.46 -21.23
N GLU A 179 -12.96 -6.55 -20.25
CA GLU A 179 -12.91 -6.88 -18.82
C GLU A 179 -14.10 -7.77 -18.43
N LYS A 180 -15.32 -7.44 -18.90
CA LYS A 180 -16.52 -8.26 -18.67
C LYS A 180 -16.40 -9.66 -19.27
N ASP A 181 -15.85 -9.77 -20.47
CA ASP A 181 -15.66 -11.08 -21.11
C ASP A 181 -14.57 -11.89 -20.41
N MET A 182 -13.51 -11.25 -19.92
CA MET A 182 -12.46 -11.89 -19.12
C MET A 182 -13.04 -12.50 -17.83
N THR A 183 -13.87 -11.76 -17.08
CA THR A 183 -14.53 -12.27 -15.87
C THR A 183 -15.42 -13.49 -16.18
N LYS A 184 -16.20 -13.46 -17.26
CA LYS A 184 -17.01 -14.61 -17.67
C LYS A 184 -16.17 -15.84 -17.99
N PHE A 185 -15.04 -15.66 -18.68
CA PHE A 185 -14.14 -16.77 -18.99
C PHE A 185 -13.46 -17.32 -17.73
N GLU A 186 -13.10 -16.47 -16.78
CA GLU A 186 -12.58 -16.90 -15.48
C GLU A 186 -13.61 -17.71 -14.68
N GLU A 187 -14.87 -17.24 -14.63
CA GLU A 187 -15.98 -17.96 -13.99
C GLU A 187 -16.20 -19.33 -14.65
N TYR A 188 -16.28 -19.36 -15.98
CA TYR A 188 -16.42 -20.60 -16.75
C TYR A 188 -15.26 -21.56 -16.50
N ASN A 189 -14.02 -21.07 -16.54
CA ASN A 189 -12.83 -21.88 -16.26
C ASN A 189 -12.86 -22.44 -14.84
N ASN A 190 -13.28 -21.66 -13.86
CA ASN A 190 -13.44 -22.13 -12.48
C ASN A 190 -14.51 -23.21 -12.36
N GLU A 191 -15.63 -23.07 -13.07
CA GLU A 191 -16.66 -24.11 -13.12
C GLU A 191 -16.13 -25.40 -13.77
N MET A 192 -15.41 -25.29 -14.89
CA MET A 192 -14.80 -26.44 -15.54
C MET A 192 -13.77 -27.14 -14.65
N ARG A 193 -12.92 -26.38 -13.94
CA ARG A 193 -11.97 -26.94 -12.95
C ARG A 193 -12.70 -27.71 -11.85
N LYS A 194 -13.82 -27.19 -11.32
CA LYS A 194 -14.65 -27.89 -10.33
C LYS A 194 -15.25 -29.18 -10.90
N ARG A 195 -15.75 -29.16 -12.14
CA ARG A 195 -16.28 -30.36 -12.81
C ARG A 195 -15.20 -31.41 -13.02
N ILE A 196 -14.02 -31.01 -13.49
CA ILE A 196 -12.86 -31.91 -13.64
C ILE A 196 -12.55 -32.56 -12.30
N ALA A 197 -12.37 -31.78 -11.23
CA ALA A 197 -12.07 -32.31 -9.90
C ALA A 197 -13.12 -33.32 -9.42
N LYS A 198 -14.42 -33.01 -9.60
CA LYS A 198 -15.52 -33.91 -9.25
C LYS A 198 -15.48 -35.23 -10.04
N TYR A 199 -15.26 -35.17 -11.35
CA TYR A 199 -15.19 -36.37 -12.16
C TYR A 199 -13.93 -37.18 -11.89
N THR A 200 -12.79 -36.54 -11.64
CA THR A 200 -11.56 -37.22 -11.21
C THR A 200 -11.76 -37.97 -9.89
N GLU A 201 -12.43 -37.35 -8.90
CA GLU A 201 -12.76 -38.02 -7.63
C GLU A 201 -13.74 -39.18 -7.84
N SER A 202 -14.76 -39.00 -8.68
CA SER A 202 -15.71 -40.06 -9.02
C SER A 202 -15.04 -41.24 -9.71
N ILE A 203 -14.15 -41.00 -10.68
CA ILE A 203 -13.38 -42.04 -11.36
C ILE A 203 -12.53 -42.79 -10.35
N ALA A 204 -11.79 -42.07 -9.49
CA ALA A 204 -10.96 -42.69 -8.46
C ALA A 204 -11.78 -43.54 -7.47
N LYS A 205 -13.01 -43.13 -7.14
CA LYS A 205 -13.91 -43.92 -6.30
C LYS A 205 -14.36 -45.20 -7.01
N THR A 206 -14.84 -45.09 -8.25
CA THR A 206 -15.29 -46.24 -9.05
C THR A 206 -14.14 -47.23 -9.31
N GLU A 207 -12.93 -46.74 -9.56
CA GLU A 207 -11.73 -47.60 -9.70
C GLU A 207 -11.41 -48.38 -8.41
N ARG A 208 -11.58 -47.76 -7.23
CA ARG A 208 -11.40 -48.47 -5.94
C ARG A 208 -12.48 -49.53 -5.74
N GLU A 209 -13.73 -49.21 -6.04
CA GLU A 209 -14.86 -50.15 -5.94
C GLU A 209 -14.68 -51.32 -6.91
N LEU A 210 -14.23 -51.05 -8.13
CA LEU A 210 -13.95 -52.06 -9.14
C LEU A 210 -12.82 -53.00 -8.69
N LYS A 211 -11.70 -52.47 -8.20
CA LYS A 211 -10.62 -53.29 -7.63
C LYS A 211 -11.07 -54.14 -6.45
N TYR A 212 -11.93 -53.60 -5.59
CA TYR A 212 -12.50 -54.33 -4.46
C TYR A 212 -13.40 -55.49 -4.93
N LEU A 213 -14.28 -55.24 -5.90
CA LEU A 213 -15.15 -56.26 -6.49
C LEU A 213 -14.36 -57.33 -7.25
N GLU A 214 -13.31 -56.94 -7.98
CA GLU A 214 -12.38 -57.87 -8.64
C GLU A 214 -11.70 -58.79 -7.62
N ALA A 215 -11.22 -58.24 -6.50
CA ALA A 215 -10.63 -59.03 -5.42
C ALA A 215 -11.64 -60.00 -4.79
N GLN A 216 -12.87 -59.56 -4.50
CA GLN A 216 -13.92 -60.44 -3.99
C GLN A 216 -14.27 -61.56 -4.99
N CYS A 217 -14.39 -61.23 -6.27
CA CYS A 217 -14.68 -62.20 -7.31
C CYS A 217 -13.55 -63.23 -7.43
N ALA A 218 -12.29 -62.82 -7.28
CA ALA A 218 -11.15 -63.73 -7.25
C ALA A 218 -11.22 -64.68 -6.05
N THR A 219 -11.52 -64.18 -4.85
CA THR A 219 -11.70 -65.01 -3.65
C THR A 219 -12.84 -66.02 -3.83
N VAL A 220 -14.02 -65.58 -4.28
CA VAL A 220 -15.17 -66.47 -4.49
C VAL A 220 -14.87 -67.52 -5.57
N LYS A 221 -14.15 -67.15 -6.64
CA LYS A 221 -13.71 -68.12 -7.65
C LYS A 221 -12.74 -69.14 -7.08
N GLN A 222 -11.82 -68.72 -6.21
CA GLN A 222 -10.90 -69.62 -5.53
C GLN A 222 -11.66 -70.58 -4.59
N GLU A 223 -12.54 -70.06 -3.74
CA GLU A 223 -13.40 -70.87 -2.86
C GLU A 223 -14.24 -71.87 -3.67
N HIS A 224 -14.81 -71.44 -4.80
CA HIS A 224 -15.55 -72.34 -5.68
C HIS A 224 -14.67 -73.42 -6.32
N MET A 225 -13.44 -73.09 -6.75
CA MET A 225 -12.48 -74.09 -7.25
C MET A 225 -12.08 -75.08 -6.16
N GLU A 226 -11.83 -74.61 -4.94
CA GLU A 226 -11.52 -75.45 -3.78
C GLU A 226 -12.69 -76.39 -3.45
N MET A 227 -13.92 -75.87 -3.39
CA MET A 227 -15.12 -76.68 -3.19
C MET A 227 -15.30 -77.72 -4.31
N GLN A 228 -15.11 -77.34 -5.58
CA GLN A 228 -15.16 -78.29 -6.70
C GLN A 228 -14.08 -79.38 -6.61
N GLN A 229 -12.89 -79.04 -6.15
CA GLN A 229 -11.80 -80.01 -5.95
C GLN A 229 -12.14 -80.98 -4.81
N VAL A 230 -12.66 -80.48 -3.69
CA VAL A 230 -13.18 -81.32 -2.59
C VAL A 230 -14.26 -82.25 -3.12
N LEU A 231 -15.23 -81.76 -3.89
CA LEU A 231 -16.30 -82.57 -4.49
C LEU A 231 -15.76 -83.69 -5.39
N LYS A 232 -14.80 -83.35 -6.27
CA LYS A 232 -14.13 -84.34 -7.14
C LYS A 232 -13.33 -85.38 -6.35
N SER A 233 -12.67 -84.97 -5.27
CA SER A 233 -11.87 -85.87 -4.42
C SER A 233 -12.73 -86.86 -3.63
N HIS A 234 -13.94 -86.46 -3.25
CA HIS A 234 -14.88 -87.31 -2.53
C HIS A 234 -15.68 -88.26 -3.42
N ASN A 235 -15.55 -88.17 -4.75
CA ASN A 235 -16.33 -88.97 -5.71
C ASN A 235 -17.85 -88.92 -5.44
N THR A 236 -18.31 -87.84 -4.83
CA THR A 236 -19.72 -87.62 -4.47
C THR A 236 -20.45 -87.07 -5.69
N SER A 237 -21.28 -87.91 -6.31
CA SER A 237 -22.23 -87.47 -7.34
C SER A 237 -23.17 -86.40 -6.76
N LEU A 238 -23.64 -85.48 -7.60
CA LEU A 238 -24.65 -84.47 -7.20
C LEU A 238 -25.89 -85.14 -6.56
N GLU A 239 -26.22 -86.35 -7.00
CA GLU A 239 -27.27 -87.19 -6.43
C GLU A 239 -26.96 -87.67 -5.01
N GLU A 240 -25.69 -87.95 -4.69
CA GLU A 240 -25.26 -88.38 -3.34
C GLU A 240 -25.34 -87.22 -2.35
N ILE A 241 -25.00 -85.99 -2.77
CA ILE A 241 -25.14 -84.78 -1.94
C ILE A 241 -26.61 -84.44 -1.73
N GLY A 242 -27.45 -84.56 -2.78
CA GLY A 242 -28.91 -84.44 -2.65
C GLY A 242 -29.46 -85.46 -1.66
N ARG A 243 -29.05 -86.74 -1.77
CA ARG A 243 -29.45 -87.81 -0.84
C ARG A 243 -28.98 -87.54 0.59
N LEU A 244 -27.74 -87.08 0.79
CA LEU A 244 -27.20 -86.73 2.10
C LEU A 244 -27.89 -85.51 2.71
N ASN A 245 -28.30 -84.54 1.91
CA ASN A 245 -29.08 -83.38 2.37
C ASN A 245 -30.52 -83.76 2.71
N ASP A 246 -31.13 -84.65 1.92
CA ASP A 246 -32.45 -85.22 2.22
C ASP A 246 -32.39 -86.11 3.48
N GLU A 247 -31.31 -86.87 3.65
CA GLU A 247 -31.05 -87.68 4.85
C GLU A 247 -30.75 -86.78 6.07
N GLN A 248 -29.98 -85.69 5.91
CA GLN A 248 -29.75 -84.71 6.95
C GLN A 248 -31.05 -84.03 7.37
N THR A 249 -31.87 -83.58 6.42
CA THR A 249 -33.17 -82.96 6.73
C THR A 249 -34.15 -83.96 7.34
N ALA A 250 -34.12 -85.23 6.95
CA ALA A 250 -34.87 -86.30 7.59
C ALA A 250 -34.40 -86.56 9.03
N LEU A 251 -33.08 -86.63 9.26
CA LEU A 251 -32.47 -86.80 10.58
C LEU A 251 -32.70 -85.59 11.49
N GLU A 252 -32.64 -84.36 10.97
CA GLU A 252 -32.98 -83.14 11.71
C GLU A 252 -34.44 -83.18 12.16
N LYS A 253 -35.34 -83.65 11.28
CA LYS A 253 -36.76 -83.84 11.61
C LYS A 253 -36.98 -84.96 12.62
N GLU A 254 -36.25 -86.05 12.54
CA GLU A 254 -36.32 -87.17 13.48
C GLU A 254 -35.70 -86.82 14.85
N CYS A 255 -34.63 -86.03 14.86
CA CYS A 255 -34.05 -85.45 16.07
C CYS A 255 -35.02 -84.48 16.72
N ALA A 256 -35.62 -83.56 15.95
CA ALA A 256 -36.66 -82.66 16.45
C ALA A 256 -37.87 -83.43 17.02
N ASN A 257 -38.30 -84.51 16.35
CA ASN A 257 -39.37 -85.38 16.84
C ASN A 257 -38.99 -86.11 18.13
N SER A 258 -37.78 -86.70 18.19
CA SER A 258 -37.23 -87.36 19.37
C SER A 258 -37.09 -86.39 20.54
N GLN A 259 -36.67 -85.16 20.29
CA GLN A 259 -36.54 -84.10 21.29
C GLN A 259 -37.93 -83.67 21.79
N SER A 260 -38.93 -83.59 20.90
CA SER A 260 -40.33 -83.34 21.28
C SER A 260 -40.91 -84.49 22.13
N LEU A 261 -40.55 -85.74 21.83
CA LEU A 261 -40.98 -86.93 22.56
C LEU A 261 -40.32 -87.00 23.94
N ALA A 262 -39.03 -86.72 24.02
CA ALA A 262 -38.31 -86.59 25.28
C ALA A 262 -38.89 -85.47 26.16
N GLN A 263 -39.28 -84.33 25.56
CA GLN A 263 -39.98 -83.27 26.29
C GLN A 263 -41.36 -83.70 26.79
N LYS A 264 -42.12 -84.51 26.03
CA LYS A 264 -43.41 -85.05 26.47
C LYS A 264 -43.23 -86.03 27.62
N LEU A 265 -42.28 -86.96 27.51
CA LEU A 265 -41.95 -87.92 28.57
C LEU A 265 -41.44 -87.22 29.84
N ALA A 266 -40.60 -86.19 29.70
CA ALA A 266 -40.15 -85.37 30.83
C ALA A 266 -41.32 -84.63 31.51
N LYS A 267 -42.30 -84.13 30.74
CA LYS A 267 -43.52 -83.55 31.30
C LYS A 267 -44.36 -84.59 32.03
N GLU A 268 -44.54 -85.79 31.46
CA GLU A 268 -45.25 -86.89 32.11
C GLU A 268 -44.56 -87.33 33.41
N GLN A 269 -43.24 -87.48 33.39
CA GLN A 269 -42.44 -87.80 34.58
C GLN A 269 -42.57 -86.70 35.65
N SER A 270 -42.49 -85.42 35.26
CA SER A 270 -42.73 -84.31 36.20
C SER A 270 -44.14 -84.32 36.77
N THR A 271 -45.17 -84.67 35.99
CA THR A 271 -46.54 -84.79 36.51
C THR A 271 -46.69 -85.97 37.47
N LEU A 272 -46.03 -87.10 37.19
CA LEU A 272 -46.01 -88.26 38.08
C LEU A 272 -45.23 -87.98 39.36
N GLU A 273 -44.08 -87.30 39.29
CA GLU A 273 -43.31 -86.87 40.46
C GLU A 273 -44.09 -85.86 41.31
N ASN A 274 -44.84 -84.94 40.68
CA ASN A 274 -45.74 -84.03 41.37
C ASN A 274 -46.89 -84.78 42.06
N GLU A 275 -47.46 -85.80 41.39
CA GLU A 275 -48.54 -86.59 41.98
C GLU A 275 -48.04 -87.51 43.11
N LEU A 276 -46.85 -88.09 42.96
CA LEU A 276 -46.14 -88.82 44.03
C LEU A 276 -45.83 -87.88 45.20
N SER A 277 -45.38 -86.65 44.93
CA SER A 277 -45.15 -85.62 45.96
C SER A 277 -46.43 -85.24 46.69
N LYS A 278 -47.58 -85.15 46.00
CA LYS A 278 -48.89 -84.96 46.65
C LYS A 278 -49.31 -86.17 47.50
N GLN A 279 -49.02 -87.39 47.05
CA GLN A 279 -49.30 -88.61 47.83
C GLN A 279 -48.42 -88.68 49.08
N ILE A 280 -47.12 -88.37 48.96
CA ILE A 280 -46.19 -88.24 50.08
C ILE A 280 -46.67 -87.13 51.03
N ALA A 281 -47.08 -85.97 50.50
CA ALA A 281 -47.65 -84.89 51.31
C ALA A 281 -48.93 -85.33 52.04
N LYS A 282 -49.81 -86.12 51.41
CA LYS A 282 -50.99 -86.71 52.08
C LYS A 282 -50.60 -87.67 53.20
N VAL A 283 -49.57 -88.49 53.02
CA VAL A 283 -49.07 -89.40 54.06
C VAL A 283 -48.43 -88.62 55.21
N ILE A 284 -47.61 -87.61 54.91
CA ILE A 284 -47.02 -86.70 55.90
C ILE A 284 -48.14 -85.94 56.63
N TRP A 285 -49.17 -85.48 55.94
CA TRP A 285 -50.31 -84.80 56.58
C TRP A 285 -51.10 -85.75 57.47
N ARG A 286 -51.28 -87.02 57.07
CA ARG A 286 -51.89 -88.05 57.93
C ARG A 286 -51.03 -88.39 59.14
N GLN A 287 -49.72 -88.52 58.99
CA GLN A 287 -48.78 -88.76 60.09
C GLN A 287 -48.71 -87.56 61.04
N SER A 288 -48.66 -86.32 60.52
CA SER A 288 -48.72 -85.10 61.31
C SER A 288 -50.08 -84.90 61.97
N PHE A 289 -51.19 -85.30 61.35
CA PHE A 289 -52.52 -85.28 61.97
C PHE A 289 -52.63 -86.32 63.10
N VAL A 290 -52.07 -87.52 62.92
CA VAL A 290 -51.98 -88.54 63.98
C VAL A 290 -51.05 -88.08 65.10
N PHE A 291 -49.94 -87.41 64.78
CA PHE A 291 -49.00 -86.85 65.76
C PHE A 291 -49.62 -85.67 66.53
N ILE A 292 -50.36 -84.78 65.86
CA ILE A 292 -51.11 -83.68 66.50
C ILE A 292 -52.25 -84.23 67.35
N CYS A 293 -52.99 -85.26 66.91
CA CYS A 293 -54.01 -85.92 67.72
C CYS A 293 -53.42 -86.65 68.95
N HIS A 294 -52.24 -87.25 68.84
CA HIS A 294 -51.53 -87.82 70.01
C HIS A 294 -50.95 -86.73 70.92
N PHE A 295 -50.52 -85.59 70.37
CA PHE A 295 -49.97 -84.47 71.13
C PHE A 295 -51.07 -83.71 71.89
N THR A 296 -52.26 -83.52 71.30
CA THR A 296 -53.41 -82.94 72.00
C THR A 296 -53.99 -83.88 73.05
N GLN A 297 -53.92 -85.20 72.83
CA GLN A 297 -54.31 -86.19 73.85
C GLN A 297 -53.29 -86.27 75.01
N LYS A 298 -52.01 -85.91 74.80
CA LYS A 298 -51.02 -85.77 75.89
C LYS A 298 -51.04 -84.40 76.58
N PHE A 299 -51.36 -83.31 75.88
CA PHE A 299 -51.45 -81.96 76.46
C PHE A 299 -52.72 -81.76 77.30
N TYR A 300 -53.85 -82.38 76.95
CA TYR A 300 -55.06 -82.30 77.78
C TYR A 300 -54.91 -83.06 79.11
N TYR A 301 -54.06 -84.08 79.18
CA TYR A 301 -53.79 -84.80 80.43
C TYR A 301 -52.76 -84.10 81.34
N HIS A 302 -52.05 -83.07 80.86
CA HIS A 302 -51.00 -82.42 81.64
C HIS A 302 -51.36 -81.03 82.20
N TYR A 303 -52.56 -80.49 81.93
CA TYR A 303 -52.92 -79.13 82.35
C TYR A 303 -54.01 -79.01 83.42
N LEU A 304 -54.53 -80.09 84.04
CA LEU A 304 -55.50 -79.96 85.15
C LEU A 304 -55.38 -81.05 86.25
N TYR A 305 -54.19 -81.63 86.42
CA TYR A 305 -53.68 -82.04 87.72
C TYR A 305 -52.55 -81.06 88.05
N PHE A 306 -52.72 -80.24 89.10
CA PHE A 306 -51.95 -79.05 89.55
C PHE A 306 -52.51 -77.67 89.11
N ASP A 307 -53.70 -77.31 89.59
CA ASP A 307 -53.95 -76.46 90.79
C ASP A 307 -55.44 -76.12 90.91
#